data_AF-A0A0F5QIG8-F1
#
_entry.id   AF-A0A0F5QIG8-F1
#
_cell.length_a   1.000
_cell.length_b   1.000
_cell.length_c   1.000
_cell.angle_alpha   90.00
_cell.angle_beta   90.00
_cell.angle_gamma   90.00
#
_symmetry.space_group_name_H-M   'P 1'
#
loop_
_entity.id
_entity.type
_entity.pdbx_description
1 polymer ?
#
loop_
_entity_poly.entity_id
_entity_poly.type
_entity_poly.pdbx_seq_one_letter_code
_entity_poly.pdbx_strand_id
1 'polypeptide(L)' 'MTPFPWEAAMRFGLGVLRLAPRDFWAMTPRELAAAWGAIVGDRGGPLGRRDLDGLMERFPDGQ' A
#
# COMPACT_ATOMS: atom_id res chain seq x y z
N MET A 1 10.70 16.89 -3.66
CA MET A 1 10.30 16.08 -2.49
C MET A 1 8.79 15.99 -2.51
N THR A 2 8.22 14.78 -2.52
CA THR A 2 6.77 14.61 -2.50
C THR A 2 6.27 14.83 -1.07
N PRO A 3 5.22 15.63 -0.83
CA PRO A 3 4.68 15.82 0.51
C PRO A 3 4.11 14.51 1.05
N PHE A 4 4.11 14.38 2.38
CA PHE A 4 3.48 13.23 3.04
C PHE A 4 1.97 13.19 2.72
N PRO A 5 1.40 12.02 2.36
CA PRO A 5 0.01 11.91 1.90
C PRO A 5 -0.99 11.91 3.07
N TRP A 6 -1.20 13.07 3.69
CA TRP A 6 -2.07 13.24 4.86
C TRP A 6 -3.51 12.78 4.63
N GLU A 7 -4.08 13.03 3.45
CA GLU A 7 -5.45 12.62 3.13
C GLU A 7 -5.62 11.09 3.21
N ALA A 8 -4.70 10.35 2.60
CA ALA A 8 -4.71 8.88 2.63
C ALA A 8 -4.51 8.34 4.06
N ALA A 9 -3.57 8.94 4.80
CA ALA A 9 -3.30 8.56 6.18
C ALA A 9 -4.52 8.76 7.10
N MET A 10 -5.17 9.93 7.04
CA MET A 10 -6.36 10.22 7.84
C MET A 10 -7.57 9.38 7.43
N ARG A 11 -7.78 9.17 6.12
CA ARG A 11 -8.86 8.30 5.62
C ARG A 11 -8.69 6.87 6.12
N PHE A 12 -7.45 6.36 6.14
CA PHE A 12 -7.17 5.03 6.66
C PHE A 12 -7.30 4.97 8.19
N GLY A 13 -6.66 5.87 8.92
CA GLY A 13 -6.65 5.87 10.38
C GLY A 13 -8.02 6.15 11.02
N LEU A 14 -8.73 7.18 10.56
CA LEU A 14 -10.02 7.59 11.13
C LEU A 14 -11.20 6.86 10.47
N GLY A 15 -11.07 6.47 9.20
CA GLY A 15 -12.15 5.82 8.44
C GLY A 15 -12.09 4.30 8.50
N VAL A 16 -10.99 3.70 8.04
CA VAL A 16 -10.86 2.23 7.92
C VAL A 16 -10.60 1.59 9.27
N LEU A 17 -9.59 2.07 10.01
CA LEU A 17 -9.26 1.56 11.34
C LEU A 17 -10.23 2.06 12.43
N ARG A 18 -11.02 3.12 12.12
CA ARG A 18 -11.98 3.76 13.04
C ARG A 18 -11.34 4.18 14.37
N LEU A 19 -10.07 4.58 14.36
CA LEU A 19 -9.38 5.07 15.54
C LEU A 19 -10.02 6.38 16.01
N ALA A 20 -10.08 6.58 17.32
CA ALA A 20 -10.38 7.91 17.83
C ALA A 20 -9.27 8.88 17.39
N PRO A 21 -9.58 10.16 17.10
CA PRO A 21 -8.58 11.12 16.63
C PRO A 21 -7.33 11.20 17.52
N ARG A 22 -7.51 11.12 18.85
CA ARG A 22 -6.39 11.12 19.80
C ARG A 22 -5.43 9.95 19.59
N ASP A 23 -5.96 8.76 19.29
CA ASP A 23 -5.19 7.53 19.18
C ASP A 23 -4.44 7.53 17.83
N PHE A 24 -5.07 8.06 16.77
CA PHE A 24 -4.43 8.30 15.49
C PHE A 24 -3.26 9.30 15.60
N TRP A 25 -3.45 10.43 16.28
CA TRP A 25 -2.40 11.45 16.42
C TRP A 25 -1.27 11.06 17.39
N ALA A 26 -1.55 10.15 18.33
CA ALA A 26 -0.53 9.57 19.20
C ALA A 26 0.29 8.45 18.53
N MET A 27 -0.21 7.88 17.43
CA MET A 27 0.43 6.78 16.72
C MET A 27 1.71 7.24 16.00
N THR A 28 2.73 6.40 16.02
CA THR A 28 3.97 6.64 15.27
C THR A 28 3.81 6.30 13.78
N PRO A 29 4.60 6.92 12.88
CA PRO A 29 4.57 6.56 11.46
C PRO A 29 4.89 5.08 11.17
N ARG A 30 5.70 4.43 12.03
CA ARG A 30 6.01 2.99 11.92
C ARG A 30 4.80 2.11 12.20
N GLU A 31 4.01 2.47 13.22
CA GLU A 31 2.77 1.77 13.54
C GLU A 31 1.72 1.97 12.45
N LEU A 32 1.62 3.20 11.90
CA LEU A 32 0.74 3.47 10.77
C LEU A 32 1.11 2.64 9.53
N ALA A 33 2.41 2.52 9.22
CA ALA A 33 2.89 1.70 8.11
C ALA A 33 2.60 0.20 8.33
N ALA A 34 2.78 -0.29 9.55
CA ALA A 34 2.46 -1.67 9.91
C ALA A 34 0.96 -1.97 9.78
N ALA A 35 0.10 -1.08 10.28
CA ALA A 35 -1.35 -1.21 10.15
C ALA A 35 -1.79 -1.18 8.68
N TRP A 36 -1.17 -0.32 7.86
CA TRP A 36 -1.43 -0.26 6.43
C TRP A 36 -1.10 -1.58 5.72
N GLY A 37 0.09 -2.13 5.98
CA GLY A 37 0.51 -3.41 5.40
C GLY A 37 -0.36 -4.60 5.84
N ALA A 38 -0.88 -4.57 7.07
CA ALA A 38 -1.77 -5.61 7.58
C ALA A 38 -3.14 -5.64 6.87
N ILE A 39 -3.66 -4.49 6.42
CA ILE A 39 -5.00 -4.39 5.81
C ILE A 39 -4.94 -4.42 4.29
N VAL A 40 -4.02 -3.67 3.69
CA VAL A 40 -3.91 -3.56 2.23
C VAL A 40 -3.11 -4.73 1.64
N GLY A 41 -2.48 -5.53 2.51
CA GLY A 41 -1.47 -6.51 2.11
C GLY A 41 -0.17 -5.82 1.74
N ASP A 42 0.89 -6.61 1.58
CA ASP A 42 2.06 -6.13 0.89
C ASP A 42 1.62 -5.77 -0.53
N ARG A 43 1.72 -4.50 -0.93
CA ARG A 43 1.49 -4.16 -2.33
C ARG A 43 2.57 -4.92 -3.08
N GLY A 44 2.16 -6.01 -3.73
CA GLY A 44 3.03 -6.83 -4.55
C GLY A 44 3.92 -5.89 -5.32
N GLY A 45 5.23 -6.04 -5.12
CA GLY A 45 6.22 -5.11 -5.64
C GLY A 45 6.07 -4.92 -7.15
N PRO A 46 6.88 -4.04 -7.76
CA PRO A 46 6.95 -3.94 -9.20
C PRO A 46 7.04 -5.34 -9.82
N LEU A 47 6.26 -5.58 -10.88
CA LEU A 47 6.18 -6.87 -11.56
C LEU A 47 7.61 -7.39 -11.79
N GLY A 48 7.92 -8.55 -11.23
CA GLY A 48 9.26 -9.09 -11.25
C GLY A 48 9.65 -9.50 -12.67
N ARG A 49 10.95 -9.61 -12.94
CA ARG A 49 11.42 -10.04 -14.27
C ARG A 49 10.82 -11.38 -14.69
N ARG A 50 10.73 -12.33 -13.75
CA ARG A 50 10.10 -13.64 -13.97
C ARG A 50 8.62 -13.56 -14.31
N ASP A 51 7.89 -12.65 -13.65
CA ASP A 51 6.47 -12.45 -13.90
C ASP A 51 6.27 -11.90 -15.33
N LEU A 52 7.16 -11.00 -15.77
CA LEU A 52 7.14 -10.46 -17.12
C LEU A 52 7.46 -11.52 -18.17
N ASP A 53 8.51 -12.32 -17.95
CA ASP A 53 8.90 -13.39 -18.87
C ASP A 53 7.75 -14.40 -19.04
N GLY A 54 7.06 -14.77 -17.95
CA GLY A 54 5.87 -15.63 -18.02
C GLY A 54 4.67 -15.00 -18.74
N LEU A 55 4.52 -13.67 -18.72
CA LEU A 55 3.51 -12.98 -19.52
C LEU A 55 3.85 -13.01 -21.01
N MET A 56 5.11 -12.82 -21.38
CA MET A 56 5.57 -12.87 -22.77
C MET A 56 5.39 -14.26 -23.39
N GLU A 57 5.61 -15.33 -22.62
CA GLU A 57 5.35 -16.70 -23.08
C GLU A 57 3.85 -16.98 -23.29
N ARG A 58 3.00 -16.45 -22.39
CA ARG A 58 1.54 -16.65 -22.45
C ARG A 58 0.86 -15.81 -23.52
N PHE A 59 1.41 -14.65 -23.83
CA PHE A 59 0.87 -13.68 -24.77
C PHE A 59 1.98 -13.21 -25.74
N PRO A 60 2.38 -14.06 -26.70
CA PRO A 60 3.40 -13.69 -27.67
C PRO A 60 2.86 -12.67 -28.66
N ASP A 61 3.56 -11.53 -28.79
CA ASP A 61 3.22 -10.52 -29.78
C ASP A 61 3.55 -11.04 -31.20
N GLY A 62 2.54 -11.18 -32.07
CA GLY A 62 2.72 -11.53 -33.49
C GLY A 62 2.12 -12.85 -33.97
N GLN A 63 1.15 -13.42 -33.25
CA GLN A 63 0.19 -14.39 -33.81
C GLN A 63 -1.10 -13.68 -34.25
#